data_AF-A0AAP9ZZA8-F1
#
_entry.id   AF-A0AAP9ZZA8-F1
#
_cell.length_a   1.000
_cell.length_b   1.000
_cell.length_c   1.000
_cell.angle_alpha   90.00
_cell.angle_beta   90.00
_cell.angle_gamma   90.00
#
_symmetry.space_group_name_H-M   'P 1'
#
loop_
_entity.id
_entity.type
_entity.pdbx_description
1 polymer ?
#
loop_
_entity_poly.entity_id
_entity_poly.type
_entity_poly.pdbx_seq_one_letter_code
_entity_poly.pdbx_strand_id
1 'polypeptide(L)'
;MNHEIANANERIRLLTPADHADDTEQHGATTLTIGNDEALPPLAARIAQAERIDLQFPSFTDGRAYSQAYLLRKRYGFAGDLRATGDVLVDQLLLMERTGFSSAVLGDDTDLTAARRQLDRFPGFYQRDARTTMPPQDAAAQPGK
;
A
#
# COMPACT_ATOMS: atom_id res chain seq x y z
N MET A 1 19.38 -15.15 -10.33
CA MET A 1 18.34 -15.07 -11.37
C MET A 1 17.37 -13.95 -11.02
N ASN A 2 17.47 -12.89 -11.81
CA ASN A 2 16.64 -11.69 -11.95
C ASN A 2 15.34 -11.63 -11.13
N HIS A 3 15.37 -10.88 -10.03
CA HIS A 3 14.15 -10.35 -9.42
C HIS A 3 13.75 -9.12 -10.24
N GLU A 4 12.98 -9.39 -11.30
CA GLU A 4 12.32 -8.35 -12.09
C GLU A 4 11.45 -7.54 -11.12
N ILE A 5 11.82 -6.27 -10.91
CA ILE A 5 11.09 -5.35 -10.04
C ILE A 5 9.75 -5.10 -10.72
N ALA A 6 8.79 -5.99 -10.47
CA ALA A 6 7.43 -5.83 -10.93
C ALA A 6 6.86 -4.54 -10.30
N ASN A 7 6.70 -3.54 -11.17
CA ASN A 7 5.72 -2.48 -11.08
C ASN A 7 5.91 -1.41 -10.01
N ALA A 8 7.05 -0.72 -10.06
CA ALA A 8 7.25 0.55 -9.35
C ALA A 8 6.32 1.70 -9.80
N ASN A 9 5.32 1.45 -10.66
CA ASN A 9 4.42 2.47 -11.20
C ASN A 9 2.94 2.00 -11.33
N GLU A 10 2.57 0.84 -10.80
CA GLU A 10 1.15 0.45 -10.74
C GLU A 10 0.46 1.23 -9.62
N ARG A 11 -0.30 2.25 -10.04
CA ARG A 11 -1.15 3.03 -9.14
C ARG A 11 -2.17 2.11 -8.46
N ILE A 12 -2.44 2.37 -7.19
CA ILE A 12 -3.45 1.64 -6.42
C ILE A 12 -4.80 1.58 -7.17
N ARG A 13 -5.41 0.39 -7.21
CA ARG A 13 -6.74 0.16 -7.79
C ARG A 13 -7.81 0.65 -6.81
N LEU A 14 -8.83 1.33 -7.33
CA LEU A 14 -9.94 1.85 -6.53
C LEU A 14 -11.18 1.00 -6.80
N LEU A 15 -11.76 0.46 -5.74
CA LEU A 15 -12.89 -0.47 -5.80
C LEU A 15 -14.05 0.10 -4.99
N THR A 16 -15.28 -0.24 -5.36
CA THR A 16 -16.48 0.00 -4.56
C THR A 16 -16.70 -1.15 -3.58
N PRO A 17 -17.50 -0.98 -2.51
CA PRO A 17 -17.83 -2.09 -1.62
C PRO A 17 -18.59 -3.19 -2.36
N ALA A 18 -19.37 -2.86 -3.39
CA ALA A 18 -20.04 -3.85 -4.25
C ALA A 18 -19.04 -4.71 -5.04
N ASP A 19 -18.02 -4.10 -5.64
CA ASP A 19 -16.94 -4.82 -6.34
C ASP A 19 -16.14 -5.70 -5.38
N HIS A 20 -15.82 -5.18 -4.18
CA HIS A 20 -15.13 -5.97 -3.17
C HIS A 20 -15.95 -7.17 -2.68
N ALA A 21 -17.26 -7.00 -2.52
CA ALA A 21 -18.16 -8.09 -2.15
C ALA A 21 -18.16 -9.19 -3.22
N ASP A 22 -18.35 -8.84 -4.49
CA ASP A 22 -18.31 -9.78 -5.61
C ASP A 22 -16.97 -10.53 -5.70
N ASP A 23 -15.85 -9.81 -5.60
CA ASP A 23 -14.51 -10.41 -5.65
C ASP A 23 -14.25 -11.33 -4.44
N THR A 24 -14.85 -11.05 -3.28
CA THR A 24 -14.76 -11.91 -2.10
C THR A 24 -15.60 -13.17 -2.24
N GLU A 25 -16.74 -13.11 -2.91
CA GLU A 25 -17.54 -14.30 -3.20
C GLU A 25 -16.81 -15.21 -4.21
N GLN A 26 -16.12 -14.62 -5.19
CA GLN A 26 -15.40 -15.36 -6.24
C GLN A 26 -14.04 -15.92 -5.76
N HIS A 27 -13.29 -15.17 -4.96
CA HIS A 27 -11.92 -15.51 -4.52
C HIS A 27 -11.79 -15.73 -3.01
N GLY A 28 -12.90 -16.03 -2.32
CA GLY A 28 -12.92 -16.16 -0.86
C GLY A 28 -11.98 -17.24 -0.30
N ALA A 29 -11.71 -18.31 -1.05
CA ALA A 29 -10.83 -19.39 -0.62
C ALA A 29 -9.34 -19.00 -0.54
N THR A 30 -8.91 -18.00 -1.33
CA THR A 30 -7.51 -17.51 -1.36
C THR A 30 -7.36 -16.10 -0.81
N THR A 31 -8.42 -15.60 -0.15
CA THR A 31 -8.42 -14.30 0.54
C THR A 31 -8.13 -14.47 2.03
N LEU A 32 -7.23 -13.63 2.55
CA LEU A 32 -6.94 -13.53 3.97
C LEU A 32 -7.28 -12.13 4.49
N THR A 33 -8.29 -12.03 5.34
CA THR A 33 -8.59 -10.79 6.06
C THR A 33 -7.80 -10.74 7.36
N ILE A 34 -7.14 -9.61 7.62
CA ILE A 34 -6.33 -9.36 8.83
C ILE A 34 -6.86 -8.10 9.52
N GLY A 35 -7.21 -8.24 10.79
CA GLY A 35 -7.59 -7.12 11.64
C GLY A 35 -6.40 -6.22 11.97
N ASN A 36 -6.68 -4.94 12.25
CA ASN A 36 -5.62 -3.96 12.56
C ASN A 36 -4.85 -4.24 13.88
N ASP A 37 -5.39 -5.07 14.77
CA ASP A 37 -4.72 -5.53 16.00
C ASP A 37 -4.06 -6.91 15.83
N GLU A 38 -4.28 -7.56 14.69
CA GLU A 38 -3.83 -8.94 14.50
C GLU A 38 -2.33 -9.03 14.18
N ALA A 39 -1.66 -9.96 14.86
CA ALA A 39 -0.24 -10.18 14.68
C ALA A 39 0.03 -10.98 13.39
N LEU A 40 0.94 -10.50 12.55
CA LEU A 40 1.36 -11.20 11.32
C LEU A 40 2.12 -12.52 11.52
N PRO A 41 2.98 -12.70 12.55
CA PRO A 41 3.74 -13.94 12.75
C PRO A 41 2.92 -15.23 12.76
N PRO A 42 1.81 -15.35 13.51
CA PRO A 42 0.98 -16.56 13.48
C PRO A 42 0.29 -16.81 12.13
N LEU A 43 0.14 -15.77 11.30
CA LEU A 43 -0.52 -15.85 9.99
C LEU A 43 0.45 -16.16 8.84
N ALA A 44 1.76 -16.31 9.10
CA ALA A 44 2.79 -16.44 8.07
C ALA A 44 2.50 -17.52 7.02
N ALA A 45 2.01 -18.69 7.44
CA ALA A 45 1.65 -19.78 6.53
C ALA A 45 0.47 -19.44 5.62
N ARG A 46 -0.54 -18.74 6.16
CA ARG A 46 -1.72 -18.28 5.41
C ARG A 46 -1.34 -17.14 4.46
N ILE A 47 -0.50 -16.21 4.90
CA ILE A 47 0.04 -15.11 4.09
C ILE A 47 0.76 -15.65 2.85
N ALA A 48 1.51 -16.75 2.99
CA ALA A 48 2.24 -17.38 1.88
C ALA A 48 1.32 -18.09 0.86
N GLN A 49 0.10 -18.47 1.27
CA GLN A 49 -0.89 -19.12 0.41
C GLN A 49 -1.98 -18.17 -0.10
N ALA A 50 -2.08 -16.98 0.48
CA ALA A 50 -3.06 -15.99 0.09
C ALA A 50 -2.68 -15.38 -1.27
N GLU A 51 -3.68 -15.21 -2.13
CA GLU A 51 -3.54 -14.41 -3.35
C GLU A 51 -3.92 -12.95 -3.08
N ARG A 52 -4.82 -12.73 -2.12
CA ARG A 52 -5.29 -11.43 -1.67
C ARG A 52 -5.27 -11.35 -0.15
N ILE A 53 -4.77 -10.23 0.37
CA ILE A 53 -4.81 -9.90 1.80
C ILE A 53 -5.58 -8.60 2.00
N ASP A 54 -6.67 -8.67 2.74
CA ASP A 54 -7.47 -7.51 3.12
C ASP A 54 -7.03 -7.01 4.50
N LEU A 55 -6.52 -5.79 4.56
CA LEU A 55 -6.21 -5.11 5.82
C LEU A 55 -7.35 -4.18 6.18
N GLN A 56 -7.92 -4.41 7.36
CA GLN A 56 -9.08 -3.65 7.84
C GLN A 56 -8.65 -2.33 8.49
N PHE A 57 -9.29 -1.24 8.07
CA PHE A 57 -9.19 0.08 8.67
C PHE A 57 -10.49 0.39 9.41
N PRO A 58 -10.58 0.13 10.73
CA PRO A 58 -11.80 0.41 11.49
C PRO A 58 -12.07 1.92 11.65
N SER A 59 -11.04 2.75 11.52
CA SER A 59 -11.14 4.21 11.52
C SER A 59 -10.01 4.80 10.68
N PHE A 60 -10.28 5.90 9.97
CA PHE A 60 -9.29 6.61 9.15
C PHE A 60 -8.00 7.03 9.89
N THR A 61 -8.03 7.11 11.22
CA THR A 61 -6.85 7.48 12.05
C THR A 61 -5.97 6.29 12.42
N ASP A 62 -6.38 5.06 12.09
CA ASP A 62 -5.68 3.86 12.54
C ASP A 62 -4.45 3.55 11.67
N GLY A 63 -3.27 3.94 12.15
CA GLY A 63 -2.01 3.77 11.44
C GLY A 63 -1.45 2.33 11.37
N ARG A 64 -2.05 1.37 12.09
CA ARG A 64 -1.45 0.03 12.28
C ARG A 64 -1.45 -0.80 10.99
N ALA A 65 -2.51 -0.69 10.19
CA ALA A 65 -2.61 -1.38 8.90
C ALA A 65 -1.49 -0.96 7.93
N TYR A 66 -0.99 0.28 7.98
CA TYR A 66 0.18 0.69 7.20
C TYR A 66 1.47 -0.03 7.61
N SER A 67 1.65 -0.23 8.91
CA SER A 67 2.81 -0.96 9.43
C SER A 67 2.72 -2.44 9.05
N GLN A 68 1.51 -3.02 9.11
CA GLN A 68 1.25 -4.38 8.64
C GLN A 68 1.55 -4.53 7.14
N ALA A 69 1.05 -3.60 6.30
CA ALA A 69 1.31 -3.57 4.86
C ALA A 69 2.81 -3.55 4.53
N TYR A 70 3.55 -2.66 5.20
CA TYR A 70 4.99 -2.54 5.02
C TYR A 70 5.71 -3.85 5.39
N LEU A 71 5.32 -4.49 6.50
CA LEU A 71 5.88 -5.77 6.91
C LEU A 71 5.52 -6.90 5.95
N LEU A 72 4.29 -6.96 5.44
CA LEU A 72 3.87 -7.95 4.45
C LEU A 72 4.73 -7.89 3.18
N ARG A 73 5.00 -6.69 2.67
CA ARG A 73 5.90 -6.50 1.52
C ARG A 73 7.36 -6.77 1.86
N LYS A 74 7.89 -6.17 2.93
CA LYS A 74 9.34 -6.21 3.23
C LYS A 74 9.82 -7.49 3.89
N ARG A 75 9.04 -8.04 4.82
CA ARG A 75 9.43 -9.18 5.66
C ARG A 75 8.88 -10.49 5.12
N TYR A 76 7.61 -10.51 4.72
CA TYR A 76 6.95 -11.72 4.21
C TYR A 76 7.07 -11.87 2.69
N GLY A 77 7.53 -10.83 1.98
CA GLY A 77 7.70 -10.88 0.53
C GLY A 77 6.38 -11.06 -0.21
N PHE A 78 5.25 -10.66 0.39
CA PHE A 78 3.94 -10.84 -0.20
C PHE A 78 3.85 -10.08 -1.53
N ALA A 79 3.57 -10.80 -2.61
CA ALA A 79 3.50 -10.26 -3.96
C ALA A 79 2.07 -10.08 -4.47
N GLY A 80 1.08 -10.65 -3.79
CA GLY A 80 -0.33 -10.62 -4.18
C GLY A 80 -1.03 -9.27 -3.99
N ASP A 81 -2.36 -9.29 -4.10
CA ASP A 81 -3.20 -8.11 -3.91
C ASP A 81 -3.26 -7.74 -2.42
N LEU A 82 -2.66 -6.61 -2.06
CA LEU A 82 -2.81 -6.04 -0.72
C LEU A 82 -3.92 -4.99 -0.77
N ARG A 83 -5.06 -5.28 -0.16
CA ARG A 83 -6.27 -4.45 -0.25
C ARG A 83 -6.54 -3.74 1.06
N ALA A 84 -6.83 -2.45 1.00
CA ALA A 84 -7.36 -1.68 2.13
C ALA A 84 -8.89 -1.75 2.13
N THR A 85 -9.49 -2.12 3.26
CA THR A 85 -10.96 -2.19 3.44
C THR A 85 -11.39 -1.43 4.69
N GLY A 86 -12.64 -0.98 4.74
CA GLY A 86 -13.19 -0.21 5.86
C GLY A 86 -13.18 1.30 5.60
N ASP A 87 -12.75 2.09 6.59
CA ASP A 87 -12.81 3.55 6.59
C ASP A 87 -11.62 4.16 5.82
N VAL A 88 -11.59 3.93 4.50
CA VAL A 88 -10.52 4.38 3.60
C VAL A 88 -10.89 5.72 2.96
N LEU A 89 -9.99 6.69 3.08
CA LEU A 89 -10.17 8.03 2.53
C LEU A 89 -9.30 8.26 1.29
N VAL A 90 -9.77 9.10 0.36
CA VAL A 90 -9.03 9.46 -0.86
C VAL A 90 -7.65 10.06 -0.56
N ASP A 91 -7.54 10.88 0.49
CA ASP A 91 -6.28 11.52 0.90
C ASP A 91 -5.21 10.49 1.31
N GLN A 92 -5.64 9.33 1.80
CA GLN A 92 -4.75 8.26 2.25
C GLN A 92 -4.19 7.40 1.11
N LEU A 93 -4.78 7.45 -0.08
CA LEU A 93 -4.42 6.58 -1.20
C LEU A 93 -2.93 6.69 -1.60
N LEU A 94 -2.37 7.89 -1.57
CA LEU A 94 -0.95 8.10 -1.87
C LEU A 94 -0.03 7.45 -0.83
N LEU A 95 -0.40 7.51 0.46
CA LEU A 95 0.33 6.84 1.52
C LEU A 95 0.19 5.32 1.42
N MET A 96 -1.00 4.84 1.06
CA MET A 96 -1.28 3.42 0.84
C MET A 96 -0.41 2.86 -0.30
N GLU A 97 -0.34 3.56 -1.45
CA GLU A 97 0.54 3.17 -2.55
C GLU A 97 2.01 3.07 -2.09
N ARG A 98 2.50 4.07 -1.34
CA ARG A 98 3.88 4.10 -0.84
C ARG A 98 4.21 3.00 0.17
N THR A 99 3.22 2.54 0.92
CA THR A 99 3.39 1.48 1.93
C THR A 99 3.18 0.08 1.35
N GLY A 100 2.71 -0.01 0.11
CA GLY A 100 2.66 -1.24 -0.68
C GLY A 100 1.28 -1.84 -0.88
N PHE A 101 0.21 -1.05 -0.70
CA PHE A 101 -1.14 -1.44 -1.07
C PHE A 101 -1.32 -1.46 -2.59
N SER A 102 -2.04 -2.47 -3.06
CA SER A 102 -2.37 -2.69 -4.48
C SER A 102 -3.79 -2.25 -4.81
N SER A 103 -4.72 -2.37 -3.86
CA SER A 103 -6.13 -2.01 -4.05
C SER A 103 -6.70 -1.31 -2.80
N ALA A 104 -7.71 -0.48 -2.97
CA ALA A 104 -8.42 0.20 -1.88
C ALA A 104 -9.92 0.21 -2.17
N VAL A 105 -10.71 -0.17 -1.17
CA VAL A 105 -12.17 -0.12 -1.21
C VAL A 105 -12.60 1.22 -0.63
N LEU A 106 -13.16 2.09 -1.45
CA LEU A 106 -13.70 3.38 -1.04
C LEU A 106 -15.20 3.24 -0.73
N GLY A 107 -15.72 4.01 0.22
CA GLY A 107 -17.14 3.98 0.56
C GLY A 107 -18.04 4.36 -0.61
N ASP A 108 -19.30 3.90 -0.61
CA ASP A 108 -20.27 4.08 -1.70
C ASP A 108 -20.51 5.56 -2.07
N ASP A 109 -20.39 6.47 -1.10
CA ASP A 109 -20.54 7.92 -1.27
C ASP A 109 -19.31 8.58 -1.94
N THR A 110 -18.21 7.82 -2.12
CA THR A 110 -16.95 8.34 -2.65
C THR A 110 -16.91 8.26 -4.18
N ASP A 111 -16.75 9.40 -4.84
CA ASP A 111 -16.59 9.44 -6.29
C ASP A 111 -15.22 8.90 -6.73
N LEU A 112 -15.20 7.67 -7.27
CA LEU A 112 -13.98 7.01 -7.73
C LEU A 112 -13.23 7.82 -8.80
N THR A 113 -13.95 8.55 -9.65
CA THR A 113 -13.35 9.36 -10.71
C THR A 113 -12.59 10.54 -10.10
N ALA A 114 -13.20 11.24 -9.14
CA ALA A 114 -12.55 12.31 -8.39
C ALA A 114 -11.36 11.77 -7.59
N ALA A 115 -11.50 10.62 -6.94
CA ALA A 115 -10.43 9.97 -6.19
C ALA A 115 -9.23 9.62 -7.09
N ARG A 116 -9.49 9.08 -8.29
CA ARG A 116 -8.45 8.77 -9.27
C ARG A 116 -7.75 10.04 -9.76
N ARG A 117 -8.50 11.12 -10.02
CA ARG A 117 -7.93 12.42 -10.39
C ARG A 117 -7.06 13.01 -9.29
N GLN A 118 -7.46 12.86 -8.02
CA GLN A 118 -6.64 13.30 -6.89
C GLN A 118 -5.33 12.51 -6.80
N LEU A 119 -5.39 11.18 -6.94
CA LEU A 119 -4.20 10.33 -6.98
C LEU A 119 -3.24 10.69 -8.13
N ASP A 120 -3.79 10.99 -9.31
CA ASP A 120 -3.02 11.42 -10.47
C ASP A 120 -2.42 12.83 -10.29
N ARG A 121 -3.15 13.72 -9.61
CA ARG A 121 -2.74 15.11 -9.37
C ARG A 121 -1.56 15.26 -8.40
N PHE A 122 -1.31 14.28 -7.55
CA PHE A 122 -0.16 14.27 -6.64
C PHE A 122 0.84 13.17 -7.01
N PRO A 123 1.55 13.27 -8.17
CA PRO A 123 2.53 12.27 -8.59
C PRO A 123 3.83 12.29 -7.77
N GLY A 124 4.01 13.24 -6.85
CA GLY A 124 5.13 13.27 -5.93
C GLY A 124 5.45 14.66 -5.38
N PHE A 125 6.20 14.65 -4.28
CA PHE A 125 6.88 15.79 -3.63
C PHE A 125 6.10 16.58 -2.58
N TYR A 126 5.92 15.94 -1.41
CA TYR A 126 6.25 16.62 -0.16
C TYR A 126 7.49 15.96 0.46
N GLN A 127 8.64 16.54 0.15
CA GLN A 127 9.97 16.35 0.75
C GLN A 127 10.76 15.03 0.55
N ARG A 128 12.00 15.27 0.07
CA ARG A 128 13.27 14.55 0.23
C ARG A 128 13.19 13.06 0.58
N ASP A 129 13.50 12.28 -0.45
CA ASP A 129 13.80 10.86 -0.47
C ASP A 129 14.77 10.41 0.65
N ALA A 130 14.40 9.39 1.42
CA ALA A 130 15.27 8.71 2.38
C ALA A 130 16.12 7.59 1.74
N ARG A 131 16.10 7.47 0.40
CA ARG A 131 16.86 6.47 -0.38
C ARG A 131 18.06 7.08 -1.09
N THR A 132 18.33 8.37 -0.89
CA THR A 132 19.55 9.00 -1.40
C THR A 132 20.69 8.62 -0.46
N THR A 133 21.43 7.59 -0.84
CA THR A 133 22.77 7.35 -0.31
C THR A 133 23.60 8.58 -0.62
N MET A 134 24.06 9.26 0.44
CA MET A 134 24.96 10.40 0.31
C MET A 134 26.23 9.93 -0.41
N PRO A 135 26.68 10.58 -1.49
CA PRO A 135 28.08 10.48 -1.86
C PRO A 135 28.90 11.11 -0.73
N PRO A 136 30.06 10.54 -0.34
CA PRO A 136 30.92 11.17 0.65
C PRO A 136 31.37 12.54 0.13
N GLN A 137 31.11 13.58 0.94
CA GLN A 137 31.64 14.93 0.68
C GLN A 137 33.15 14.89 0.88
N ASP A 138 33.89 14.75 -0.22
CA ASP A 138 35.32 15.11 -0.22
C ASP A 138 35.42 16.63 -0.15
N ALA A 139 36.09 17.09 0.90
CA ALA A 139 36.35 18.49 1.15
C ALA A 139 37.37 19.02 0.15
N ALA A 140 36.98 19.95 -0.71
CA ALA A 140 37.93 20.80 -1.40
C ALA A 140 37.43 22.24 -1.39
N ALA A 141 38.07 23.00 -0.49
CA ALA A 141 38.06 24.44 -0.44
C ALA A 141 38.22 25.08 -1.82
N GLN A 142 37.54 26.20 -2.06
CA GLN A 142 37.89 27.12 -3.12
C GLN A 142 38.21 28.49 -2.50
N PRO A 143 39.43 29.03 -2.73
CA PRO A 143 39.83 30.35 -2.27
C PRO A 143 39.62 31.42 -3.36
N GLY A 144 39.40 32.66 -2.91
CA GLY A 144 39.57 33.90 -3.71
C GLY A 144 38.38 34.25 -4.61
N LYS A 145 38.01 35.51 -4.82
CA LYS A 145 38.58 36.82 -4.48
C LYS A 145 37.42 37.79 -4.24
#